data_AF-A0A101U2Z8-F1
#
_entry.id   AF-A0A101U2Z8-F1
#
_cell.length_a   1.000
_cell.length_b   1.000
_cell.length_c   1.000
_cell.angle_alpha   90.00
_cell.angle_beta   90.00
_cell.angle_gamma   90.00
#
_symmetry.space_group_name_H-M   'P 1'
#
loop_
_entity.id
_entity.type
_entity.pdbx_description
1 polymer ?
#
loop_
_entity_poly.entity_id
_entity_poly.type
_entity_poly.pdbx_seq_one_letter_code
_entity_poly.pdbx_strand_id
1 'polypeptide(L)'
;MLPDSDPTRLLARLITIDSVNPDLVPGGAGETVIADFCGGWLADHGFEVHRLERRQGRPSLVAVARGTGGGRSLMPREDTP
;
A
#
# COMPACT_ATOMS: atom_id res chain seq x y z
N MET A 1 2.08 -20.48 -1.44
CA MET A 1 2.11 -19.92 -0.07
C MET A 1 1.85 -18.44 -0.25
N LEU A 2 0.75 -17.90 0.27
CA LEU A 2 0.50 -16.45 0.19
C LEU A 2 1.62 -15.74 0.96
N PRO A 3 2.11 -14.58 0.48
CA PRO A 3 3.11 -13.79 1.21
C PRO A 3 2.57 -13.43 2.60
N ASP A 4 3.47 -13.26 3.57
CA ASP A 4 3.25 -12.99 5.00
C ASP A 4 1.79 -12.71 5.41
N SER A 5 1.00 -13.77 5.64
CA SER A 5 -0.37 -13.67 6.16
C SER A 5 -0.41 -13.49 7.69
N ASP A 6 0.74 -13.62 8.37
CA ASP A 6 0.89 -13.31 9.78
C ASP A 6 1.09 -11.79 9.96
N PRO A 7 0.19 -11.08 10.67
CA PRO A 7 0.27 -9.64 10.82
C PRO A 7 1.57 -9.16 11.48
N THR A 8 2.18 -9.96 12.38
CA THR A 8 3.45 -9.57 13.00
C THR A 8 4.61 -9.62 12.00
N ARG A 9 4.65 -10.64 11.14
CA ARG A 9 5.64 -10.71 10.05
C ARG A 9 5.43 -9.62 9.01
N LEU A 10 4.19 -9.35 8.62
CA LEU A 10 3.89 -8.27 7.68
C LEU A 10 4.33 -6.91 8.25
N LEU A 11 4.00 -6.63 9.52
CA LEU A 11 4.44 -5.41 10.19
C LEU A 11 5.97 -5.33 10.26
N ALA A 12 6.64 -6.42 10.64
CA ALA A 12 8.10 -6.48 10.70
C ALA A 12 8.74 -6.20 9.33
N ARG A 13 8.12 -6.65 8.23
CA ARG A 13 8.56 -6.32 6.87
C ARG A 13 8.33 -4.85 6.54
N LEU A 14 7.15 -4.31 6.82
CA LEU A 14 6.81 -2.91 6.52
C LEU A 14 7.76 -1.94 7.22
N ILE A 15 8.06 -2.13 8.50
CA ILE A 15 8.96 -1.22 9.24
C ILE A 15 10.42 -1.25 8.78
N THR A 16 10.82 -2.26 7.99
CA THR A 16 12.18 -2.32 7.41
C THR A 16 12.32 -1.48 6.14
N ILE A 17 11.20 -1.03 5.56
CA ILE A 17 11.22 -0.20 4.36
C ILE A 17 11.34 1.25 4.80
N ASP A 18 12.45 1.91 4.44
CA ASP A 18 12.58 3.34 4.60
C ASP A 18 11.61 4.05 3.63
N SER A 19 10.56 4.63 4.20
CA SER A 19 9.54 5.38 3.46
C SER A 19 9.43 6.83 3.92
N VAL A 20 10.51 7.39 4.50
CA VAL A 20 10.50 8.78 5.00
C VAL A 20 10.25 9.74 3.84
N ASN A 21 9.25 10.62 4.00
CA ASN A 21 8.85 11.58 2.97
C ASN A 21 9.94 12.67 2.80
N PRO A 22 10.53 12.81 1.59
CA PRO A 22 11.62 13.75 1.34
C PRO A 22 11.20 15.23 1.43
N ASP A 23 9.90 15.55 1.36
CA ASP A 23 9.43 16.93 1.57
C ASP A 23 9.46 17.32 3.06
N LEU A 24 9.38 16.34 3.97
CA LEU A 24 9.40 16.56 5.42
C LEU A 24 10.82 16.45 5.99
N VAL A 25 11.59 15.48 5.48
CA VAL A 25 12.98 15.24 5.90
C VAL A 25 13.87 15.25 4.66
N PRO A 26 14.76 16.24 4.50
CA PRO A 26 15.69 16.29 3.38
C PRO A 26 16.52 14.99 3.28
N GLY A 27 16.49 14.37 2.11
CA GLY A 27 17.20 13.11 1.85
C GLY A 27 16.42 11.84 2.22
N GLY A 28 15.17 11.93 2.65
CA GLY A 28 14.31 10.76 2.86
C GLY A 28 14.13 9.92 1.58
N ALA A 29 14.05 8.59 1.72
CA ALA A 29 13.97 7.67 0.59
C ALA A 29 12.68 7.77 -0.23
N GLY A 30 11.60 8.31 0.36
CA GLY A 30 10.29 8.45 -0.26
C GLY A 30 9.47 7.16 -0.30
N GLU A 31 8.25 7.27 -0.84
CA GLU A 31 7.19 6.28 -0.60
C GLU A 31 7.12 5.19 -1.69
N THR A 32 7.96 5.26 -2.73
CA THR A 32 7.88 4.35 -3.89
C THR A 32 8.05 2.90 -3.49
N VAL A 33 9.07 2.57 -2.69
CA VAL A 33 9.39 1.19 -2.34
C VAL A 33 8.30 0.56 -1.48
N ILE A 34 7.76 1.30 -0.50
CA ILE A 34 6.67 0.80 0.34
C ILE A 34 5.38 0.63 -0.47
N ALA A 35 5.09 1.55 -1.41
CA ALA A 35 3.93 1.41 -2.29
C ALA A 35 4.05 0.19 -3.21
N ASP A 36 5.24 -0.10 -3.75
CA ASP A 36 5.46 -1.30 -4.56
C ASP A 36 5.30 -2.58 -3.74
N PHE A 37 5.82 -2.60 -2.51
CA PHE A 37 5.64 -3.73 -1.60
C PHE A 37 4.17 -3.97 -1.27
N CYS A 38 3.45 -2.93 -0.84
CA CYS A 38 2.02 -3.03 -0.51
C CYS A 38 1.20 -3.47 -1.73
N GLY A 39 1.49 -2.91 -2.91
CA GLY A 39 0.80 -3.25 -4.15
C GLY A 39 0.97 -4.72 -4.52
N GLY A 40 2.18 -5.26 -4.42
CA GLY A 40 2.45 -6.67 -4.64
C GLY A 40 1.73 -7.57 -3.61
N TRP A 41 1.85 -7.24 -2.32
CA TRP A 41 1.20 -8.00 -1.26
C TRP A 41 -0.33 -8.05 -1.43
N LEU A 42 -0.95 -6.92 -1.79
CA LEU A 42 -2.40 -6.83 -2.06
C LEU A 42 -2.80 -7.64 -3.28
N ALA A 43 -2.05 -7.56 -4.38
CA ALA A 43 -2.32 -8.34 -5.59
C ALA A 43 -2.24 -9.85 -5.32
N ASP A 44 -1.23 -10.29 -4.56
CA ASP A 44 -1.08 -11.70 -4.16
C ASP A 44 -2.24 -12.20 -3.29
N HIS A 45 -2.90 -11.30 -2.54
CA HIS A 45 -4.10 -11.59 -1.76
C HIS A 45 -5.42 -11.43 -2.54
N GLY A 46 -5.35 -11.28 -3.87
CA GLY A 46 -6.51 -11.27 -4.76
C GLY A 46 -7.21 -9.91 -4.89
N PHE A 47 -6.55 -8.82 -4.49
CA PHE A 47 -7.05 -7.48 -4.74
C PHE A 47 -6.73 -7.05 -6.17
N GLU A 48 -7.65 -6.33 -6.80
CA GLU A 48 -7.34 -5.52 -7.97
C GLU A 48 -6.66 -4.23 -7.50
N VAL A 49 -5.42 -3.99 -7.92
CA VAL A 49 -4.59 -2.88 -7.44
C VAL A 49 -4.34 -1.87 -8.56
N HIS A 50 -4.62 -0.60 -8.27
CA HIS A 50 -4.32 0.52 -9.15
C HIS A 50 -3.30 1.44 -8.48
N ARG A 51 -2.18 1.71 -9.16
CA ARG A 51 -1.20 2.71 -8.75
C ARG A 51 -1.52 4.06 -9.42
N LEU A 52 -1.61 5.10 -8.61
CA LEU A 52 -1.88 6.47 -9.02
C LEU A 52 -0.68 7.34 -8.66
N GLU A 53 0.06 7.83 -9.65
CA GLU A 53 1.25 8.64 -9.42
C GLU A 53 1.17 9.95 -10.23
N ARG A 54 0.46 10.94 -9.66
CA ARG A 54 0.30 12.26 -10.29
C ARG A 54 1.56 13.13 -10.17
N ARG A 55 2.36 12.89 -9.13
CA ARG A 55 3.68 13.49 -8.91
C ARG A 55 4.68 12.35 -8.71
N GLN A 56 5.81 12.41 -9.41
CA GLN A 56 6.88 11.44 -9.28
C GLN A 56 7.30 11.29 -7.81
N GLY A 57 7.38 10.06 -7.32
CA GLY A 57 7.76 9.75 -5.94
C GLY A 57 6.64 9.96 -4.91
N ARG A 58 5.40 10.17 -5.34
CA ARG A 58 4.19 10.20 -4.48
C ARG A 58 3.11 9.26 -5.02
N PRO A 59 3.36 7.95 -4.99
CA PRO A 59 2.36 6.98 -5.38
C PRO A 59 1.23 6.92 -4.34
N SER A 60 0.00 6.76 -4.82
CA SER A 60 -1.13 6.30 -4.03
C SER A 60 -1.63 4.98 -4.60
N LEU A 61 -2.04 4.06 -3.74
CA LEU A 61 -2.62 2.79 -4.16
C LEU A 61 -4.12 2.77 -3.89
N VAL A 62 -4.87 2.25 -4.85
CA VAL A 62 -6.29 1.90 -4.67
C VAL A 62 -6.40 0.40 -4.88
N ALA A 63 -6.75 -0.32 -3.82
CA ALA A 63 -6.92 -1.76 -3.86
C ALA A 63 -8.39 -2.12 -3.66
N VAL A 64 -8.92 -2.97 -4.55
CA VAL A 64 -10.32 -3.33 -4.60
C VAL A 64 -10.47 -4.82 -4.37
N ALA A 65 -11.08 -5.19 -3.24
CA ALA A 65 -11.63 -6.53 -3.03
C ALA A 65 -13.01 -6.60 -3.68
N ARG A 66 -13.14 -7.39 -4.75
CA ARG A 66 -14.42 -7.56 -5.45
C ARG A 66 -15.34 -8.47 -4.64
N GLY A 67 -16.34 -7.88 -3.98
CA GLY A 67 -17.40 -8.63 -3.30
C GLY A 67 -18.42 -9.22 -4.29
N THR A 68 -19.00 -10.36 -3.96
CA THR A 68 -19.99 -11.08 -4.80
C THR A 68 -21.44 -10.84 -4.39
N GLY A 69 -21.69 -10.09 -3.31
CA GLY A 69 -22.99 -10.05 -2.62
C GLY A 69 -23.96 -8.91 -3.00
N GLY A 70 -23.69 -8.10 -4.04
CA GLY A 70 -24.59 -7.02 -4.48
C GLY A 70 -24.80 -5.86 -3.48
N GLY A 71 -24.05 -5.85 -2.37
CA GLY A 71 -24.09 -4.80 -1.35
C GLY A 71 -23.31 -3.54 -1.72
N ARG A 72 -23.32 -2.54 -0.83
CA ARG A 72 -22.62 -1.27 -1.02
C ARG A 72 -21.10 -1.46 -0.90
N SER A 73 -20.34 -0.76 -1.75
CA SER A 73 -18.88 -0.67 -1.61
C SER A 73 -18.51 0.17 -0.39
N LEU A 74 -17.45 -0.25 0.32
CA LEU A 74 -16.82 0.49 1.41
C LEU A 74 -15.44 0.95 0.94
N MET A 75 -15.05 2.18 1.27
CA MET A 75 -13.72 2.72 0.97
C MET A 75 -13.06 3.21 2.28
N PRO A 76 -12.29 2.35 2.96
CA PRO A 76 -11.42 2.76 4.05
C PRO A 76 -10.26 3.59 3.49
N ARG A 77 -9.81 4.59 4.25
CA ARG A 77 -8.62 5.39 3.95
C ARG A 77 -7.70 5.35 5.17
N GLU A 78 -6.40 5.18 4.94
CA GLU A 78 -5.41 5.08 6.00
C GLU A 78 -4.91 6.47 6.46
N ASP A 79 -4.65 7.40 5.54
CA ASP A 79 -4.14 8.74 5.88
C ASP A 79 -5.26 9.79 6.03
N THR A 80 -5.35 10.43 7.20
CA THR A 80 -6.14 11.68 7.42
C THR A 80 -5.39 12.92 6.90
N PRO A 81 -6.10 14.03 6.59
CA PRO A 81 -5.48 15.26 6.11
C PRO A 81 -4.52 15.91 7.11
#